data_AF-A0A3Q2Z9H1-F1
#
_entry.id   AF-A0A3Q2Z9H1-F1
#
_cell.length_a   1.000
_cell.length_b   1.000
_cell.length_c   1.000
_cell.angle_alpha   90.00
_cell.angle_beta   90.00
_cell.angle_gamma   90.00
#
_symmetry.space_group_name_H-M   'P 1'
#
loop_
_entity.id
_entity.type
_entity.pdbx_description
1 polymer ?
#
loop_
_entity_poly.entity_id
_entity_poly.type
_entity_poly.pdbx_seq_one_letter_code
_entity_poly.pdbx_strand_id
1 'polypeptide(L)'
;SNRNTFRAAGSTTSDDFKNPGYYNIEAEDMSVWHVPNNFPVEHWNLAAILRYHTNNRFFRLYGGNLFNLFKQFPVRYNVGSCTNRGPAVPIVYDYGDKESTRYLYGPNSRNEFVPGFITFRPINNEKAAMALCSGVRPSGCNSEHYCIGGGGYFATKQCGDFPSFDSDRQAQSNGWSASKEMTESAVLLFYR
;
A
#
# COMPACT_ATOMS: atom_id res chain seq x y z
N SER A 1 14.79 5.13 -3.58
CA SER A 1 14.49 4.05 -4.56
C SER A 1 15.77 3.37 -5.02
N ASN A 2 15.75 2.05 -5.23
CA ASN A 2 16.87 1.27 -5.76
C ASN A 2 16.44 0.44 -6.99
N ARG A 3 17.41 -0.13 -7.69
CA ARG A 3 17.22 -1.02 -8.86
C ARG A 3 17.26 -2.51 -8.51
N ASN A 4 17.19 -2.86 -7.23
CA ASN A 4 17.20 -4.25 -6.80
C ASN A 4 15.97 -4.96 -7.38
N THR A 5 16.15 -6.22 -7.78
CA THR A 5 15.10 -7.13 -8.26
C THR A 5 15.20 -8.42 -7.47
N PHE A 6 14.08 -9.08 -7.23
CA PHE A 6 14.05 -10.32 -6.46
C PHE A 6 12.93 -11.23 -6.96
N ARG A 7 13.25 -12.52 -7.04
CA ARG A 7 12.38 -13.67 -7.33
C ARG A 7 11.70 -13.67 -8.70
N ALA A 8 10.92 -14.72 -8.95
CA ALA A 8 10.17 -14.96 -10.18
C ALA A 8 8.66 -14.75 -9.97
N ALA A 9 7.93 -14.43 -11.04
CA ALA A 9 6.52 -14.03 -10.97
C ALA A 9 5.58 -15.12 -10.41
N GLY A 10 5.96 -16.40 -10.51
CA GLY A 10 5.14 -17.51 -10.02
C GLY A 10 5.03 -17.62 -8.50
N SER A 11 5.81 -16.84 -7.73
CA SER A 11 5.81 -16.88 -6.26
C SER A 11 5.40 -15.56 -5.61
N THR A 12 4.77 -14.63 -6.35
CA THR A 12 4.44 -13.28 -5.85
C THR A 12 3.39 -13.24 -4.74
N THR A 13 2.64 -14.32 -4.53
CA THR A 13 1.70 -14.47 -3.40
C THR A 13 2.29 -15.30 -2.26
N SER A 14 3.52 -15.79 -2.41
CA SER A 14 4.26 -16.56 -1.41
C SER A 14 5.45 -15.81 -0.85
N ASP A 15 5.91 -14.75 -1.51
CA ASP A 15 7.00 -13.89 -1.08
C ASP A 15 7.06 -12.59 -1.88
N ASP A 16 7.95 -11.68 -1.48
CA ASP A 16 8.19 -10.42 -2.18
C ASP A 16 8.68 -10.66 -3.61
N PHE A 17 8.13 -9.88 -4.54
CA PHE A 17 8.53 -9.89 -5.95
C PHE A 17 8.77 -8.49 -6.51
N LYS A 18 9.86 -8.34 -7.26
CA LYS A 18 10.17 -7.11 -7.99
C LYS A 18 10.99 -7.42 -9.24
N ASN A 19 10.48 -7.02 -10.39
CA ASN A 19 11.15 -7.16 -11.68
C ASN A 19 11.70 -5.82 -12.21
N PRO A 20 12.56 -5.82 -13.25
CA PRO A 20 13.09 -4.58 -13.83
C PRO A 20 12.03 -3.59 -14.35
N GLY A 21 10.85 -4.09 -14.72
CA GLY A 21 9.73 -3.26 -15.16
C GLY A 21 9.33 -2.20 -14.13
N TYR A 22 9.53 -2.47 -12.84
CA TYR A 22 9.30 -1.52 -11.76
C TYR A 22 9.97 -0.14 -11.97
N TYR A 23 11.20 -0.13 -12.51
CA TYR A 23 12.00 1.08 -12.72
C TYR A 23 12.27 1.43 -14.20
N ASN A 24 11.95 0.53 -15.13
CA ASN A 24 12.19 0.73 -16.56
C ASN A 24 10.94 1.10 -17.37
N ILE A 25 9.76 0.60 -16.98
CA ILE A 25 8.53 0.87 -17.74
C ILE A 25 8.13 2.33 -17.54
N GLU A 26 7.77 2.99 -18.64
CA GLU A 26 7.06 4.26 -18.64
C GLU A 26 5.56 3.96 -18.71
N ALA A 27 4.87 4.16 -17.60
CA ALA A 27 3.47 3.90 -17.39
C ALA A 27 2.70 5.22 -17.27
N GLU A 28 1.40 5.16 -17.49
CA GLU A 28 0.48 6.26 -17.24
C GLU A 28 -0.31 6.03 -15.95
N ASP A 29 -0.73 4.78 -15.73
CA ASP A 29 -1.59 4.36 -14.62
C ASP A 29 -1.05 3.08 -13.94
N MET A 30 -1.69 2.68 -12.85
CA MET A 30 -1.47 1.37 -12.24
C MET A 30 -2.76 0.69 -11.81
N SER A 31 -2.67 -0.63 -11.67
CA SER A 31 -3.68 -1.45 -11.00
C SER A 31 -3.09 -2.10 -9.75
N VAL A 32 -3.94 -2.35 -8.75
CA VAL A 32 -3.56 -3.04 -7.52
C VAL A 32 -4.57 -4.13 -7.22
N TRP A 33 -4.04 -5.33 -6.99
CA TRP A 33 -4.84 -6.49 -6.60
C TRP A 33 -4.36 -6.98 -5.24
N HIS A 34 -5.29 -7.20 -4.31
CA HIS A 34 -5.05 -7.92 -3.07
C HIS A 34 -5.44 -9.36 -3.28
N VAL A 35 -4.46 -10.26 -3.31
CA VAL A 35 -4.67 -11.68 -3.59
C VAL A 35 -4.25 -12.47 -2.36
N PRO A 36 -5.11 -13.36 -1.81
CA PRO A 36 -4.73 -14.17 -0.67
C PRO A 36 -3.43 -14.95 -0.90
N ASN A 37 -2.65 -15.09 0.16
CA ASN A 37 -1.32 -15.70 0.10
C ASN A 37 -1.39 -17.15 -0.41
N ASN A 38 -0.34 -17.58 -1.12
CA ASN A 38 -0.18 -18.93 -1.68
C ASN A 38 -1.25 -19.35 -2.70
N PHE A 39 -2.01 -18.41 -3.27
CA PHE A 39 -2.88 -18.71 -4.41
C PHE A 39 -2.09 -18.78 -5.72
N PRO A 40 -2.39 -19.76 -6.59
CA PRO A 40 -1.74 -19.91 -7.89
C PRO A 40 -2.23 -18.85 -8.90
N VAL A 41 -1.38 -18.49 -9.86
CA VAL A 41 -1.53 -17.35 -10.77
C VAL A 41 -2.86 -17.37 -11.52
N GLU A 42 -3.26 -18.53 -12.02
CA GLU A 42 -4.48 -18.75 -12.79
C GLU A 42 -5.77 -18.45 -12.00
N HIS A 43 -5.70 -18.41 -10.67
CA HIS A 43 -6.84 -18.15 -9.79
C HIS A 43 -6.85 -16.72 -9.21
N TRP A 44 -5.81 -15.90 -9.43
CA TRP A 44 -5.69 -14.58 -8.81
C TRP A 44 -6.88 -13.66 -9.11
N ASN A 45 -7.37 -13.65 -10.34
CA ASN A 45 -8.50 -12.78 -10.73
C ASN A 45 -9.78 -13.11 -9.94
N LEU A 46 -10.03 -14.40 -9.69
CA LEU A 46 -11.22 -14.87 -8.97
C LEU A 46 -11.04 -14.78 -7.45
N ALA A 47 -9.82 -14.98 -6.95
CA ALA A 47 -9.52 -15.02 -5.52
C ALA A 47 -9.29 -13.64 -4.90
N ALA A 48 -9.01 -12.62 -5.72
CA ALA A 48 -8.68 -11.29 -5.21
C ALA A 48 -9.81 -10.71 -4.33
N ILE A 49 -9.44 -10.23 -3.14
CA ILE A 49 -10.39 -9.60 -2.20
C ILE A 49 -10.66 -8.13 -2.54
N LEU A 50 -9.75 -7.51 -3.31
CA LEU A 50 -9.85 -6.14 -3.78
C LEU A 50 -9.07 -6.01 -5.10
N ARG A 51 -9.70 -5.43 -6.12
CA ARG A 51 -9.04 -5.06 -7.39
C ARG A 51 -9.46 -3.65 -7.77
N TYR A 52 -8.50 -2.82 -8.12
CA TYR A 52 -8.76 -1.47 -8.59
C TYR A 52 -7.65 -0.97 -9.50
N HIS A 53 -7.92 0.13 -10.22
CA HIS A 53 -6.95 0.83 -11.04
C HIS A 53 -7.10 2.36 -10.96
N THR A 54 -6.06 3.09 -11.32
CA THR A 54 -6.14 4.52 -11.62
C THR A 54 -6.45 4.71 -13.11
N ASN A 55 -7.07 5.83 -13.48
CA ASN A 55 -7.45 6.11 -14.87
C ASN A 55 -7.22 7.57 -15.29
N ASN A 56 -6.33 8.27 -14.58
CA ASN A 56 -6.08 9.70 -14.77
C ASN A 56 -4.64 10.00 -15.22
N ARG A 57 -3.87 8.96 -15.58
CA ARG A 57 -2.51 9.07 -16.11
C ARG A 57 -1.53 9.76 -15.14
N PHE A 58 -1.73 9.58 -13.84
CA PHE A 58 -0.99 10.33 -12.82
C PHE A 58 0.53 10.15 -12.91
N PHE A 59 1.03 9.01 -13.40
CA PHE A 59 2.47 8.78 -13.52
C PHE A 59 3.17 9.77 -14.46
N ARG A 60 2.46 10.38 -15.41
CA ARG A 60 3.01 11.44 -16.26
C ARG A 60 3.56 12.62 -15.44
N LEU A 61 2.99 12.89 -14.26
CA LEU A 61 3.45 13.92 -13.33
C LEU A 61 4.63 13.47 -12.46
N TYR A 62 4.85 12.17 -12.33
CA TYR A 62 5.78 11.57 -11.36
C TYR A 62 6.89 10.74 -12.02
N GLY A 63 7.16 10.98 -13.30
CA GLY A 63 8.28 10.37 -14.03
C GLY A 63 8.00 8.94 -14.51
N GLY A 64 6.74 8.58 -14.74
CA GLY A 64 6.36 7.37 -15.47
C GLY A 64 6.30 6.08 -14.65
N ASN A 65 6.75 6.04 -13.40
CA ASN A 65 6.67 4.83 -12.57
C ASN A 65 6.90 5.13 -11.09
N LEU A 66 6.67 4.12 -10.23
CA LEU A 66 6.89 4.22 -8.78
C LEU A 66 8.35 4.47 -8.41
N PHE A 67 9.31 3.97 -9.19
CA PHE A 67 10.73 4.22 -8.92
C PHE A 67 11.05 5.72 -8.94
N ASN A 68 10.57 6.42 -9.98
CA ASN A 68 10.73 7.86 -10.12
C ASN A 68 9.83 8.64 -9.16
N LEU A 69 8.60 8.18 -8.91
CA LEU A 69 7.73 8.76 -7.87
C LEU A 69 8.44 8.77 -6.51
N PHE A 70 9.01 7.65 -6.07
CA PHE A 70 9.70 7.55 -4.78
C PHE A 70 11.09 8.20 -4.77
N LYS A 71 11.63 8.65 -5.92
CA LYS A 71 12.76 9.59 -5.93
C LYS A 71 12.30 11.00 -5.56
N GLN A 72 11.12 11.41 -6.06
CA GLN A 72 10.52 12.71 -5.71
C GLN A 72 9.96 12.72 -4.28
N PHE A 73 9.43 11.58 -3.83
CA PHE A 73 8.86 11.39 -2.49
C PHE A 73 9.62 10.28 -1.75
N PRO A 74 10.79 10.56 -1.15
CA PRO A 74 11.58 9.55 -0.47
C PRO A 74 10.82 8.87 0.68
N VAL A 75 10.81 7.55 0.68
CA VAL A 75 10.31 6.70 1.78
C VAL A 75 11.45 6.52 2.79
N ARG A 76 11.61 7.51 3.68
CA ARG A 76 12.64 7.52 4.74
C ARG A 76 12.05 8.16 6.00
N TYR A 77 12.57 7.78 7.16
CA TYR A 77 12.19 8.38 8.43
C TYR A 77 12.53 9.87 8.48
N ASN A 78 11.68 10.66 9.15
CA ASN A 78 11.89 12.09 9.42
C ASN A 78 12.09 12.97 8.17
N VAL A 79 11.39 12.65 7.09
CA VAL A 79 11.36 13.45 5.84
C VAL A 79 10.25 14.51 5.79
N GLY A 80 9.44 14.59 6.85
CA GLY A 80 8.31 15.50 6.95
C GLY A 80 7.45 15.18 8.16
N SER A 81 6.33 15.88 8.28
CA SER A 81 5.25 15.60 9.23
C SER A 81 4.12 14.82 8.58
N CYS A 82 3.13 14.39 9.37
CA CYS A 82 1.98 13.67 8.85
C CYS A 82 1.08 14.49 7.89
N THR A 83 1.30 15.80 7.73
CA THR A 83 0.63 16.63 6.71
C THR A 83 1.44 16.71 5.41
N ASN A 84 2.73 16.36 5.42
CA ASN A 84 3.59 16.32 4.23
C ASN A 84 3.46 15.00 3.45
N ARG A 85 2.23 14.55 3.19
CA ARG A 85 1.97 13.28 2.47
C ARG A 85 2.34 13.42 0.99
N GLY A 86 2.69 12.30 0.34
CA GLY A 86 2.79 12.25 -1.11
C GLY A 86 1.40 12.26 -1.78
N PRO A 87 1.34 12.04 -3.11
CA PRO A 87 0.10 12.14 -3.85
C PRO A 87 -0.92 11.07 -3.44
N ALA A 88 -2.19 11.47 -3.40
CA ALA A 88 -3.34 10.57 -3.28
C ALA A 88 -4.14 10.62 -4.58
N VAL A 89 -4.26 9.47 -5.25
CA VAL A 89 -4.82 9.35 -6.60
C VAL A 89 -6.15 8.61 -6.52
N PRO A 90 -7.24 9.12 -7.12
CA PRO A 90 -8.52 8.42 -7.13
C PRO A 90 -8.40 7.09 -7.90
N ILE A 91 -9.16 6.10 -7.46
CA ILE A 91 -9.20 4.76 -8.08
C ILE A 91 -10.60 4.41 -8.57
N VAL A 92 -10.65 3.51 -9.54
CA VAL A 92 -11.85 2.81 -10.01
C VAL A 92 -11.76 1.36 -9.55
N TYR A 93 -12.81 0.87 -8.89
CA TYR A 93 -12.85 -0.52 -8.42
C TYR A 93 -13.25 -1.46 -9.56
N ASP A 94 -12.46 -2.51 -9.75
CA ASP A 94 -12.77 -3.64 -10.63
C ASP A 94 -13.39 -4.80 -9.84
N TYR A 95 -13.13 -4.87 -8.54
CA TYR A 95 -13.75 -5.77 -7.57
C TYR A 95 -13.70 -5.14 -6.17
N GLY A 96 -14.82 -5.23 -5.44
CA GLY A 96 -15.03 -4.50 -4.20
C GLY A 96 -15.50 -3.06 -4.44
N ASP A 97 -15.56 -2.27 -3.37
CA ASP A 97 -15.98 -0.88 -3.40
C ASP A 97 -15.39 -0.10 -2.21
N LYS A 98 -15.83 1.15 -2.04
CA LYS A 98 -15.39 2.02 -0.93
C LYS A 98 -15.72 1.43 0.44
N GLU A 99 -16.88 0.79 0.58
CA GLU A 99 -17.35 0.25 1.84
C GLU A 99 -16.62 -1.07 2.17
N SER A 100 -16.52 -1.99 1.21
CA SER A 100 -15.75 -3.23 1.41
C SER A 100 -14.28 -2.94 1.72
N THR A 101 -13.66 -1.97 1.03
CA THR A 101 -12.28 -1.51 1.33
C THR A 101 -12.18 -0.96 2.74
N ARG A 102 -13.16 -0.17 3.19
CA ARG A 102 -13.17 0.38 4.55
C ARG A 102 -13.19 -0.74 5.60
N TYR A 103 -13.92 -1.83 5.35
CA TYR A 103 -14.04 -2.95 6.28
C TYR A 103 -12.80 -3.86 6.33
N LEU A 104 -11.91 -3.81 5.32
CA LEU A 104 -10.61 -4.50 5.35
C LEU A 104 -9.64 -3.93 6.40
N TYR A 105 -9.90 -2.73 6.90
CA TYR A 105 -9.08 -2.06 7.92
C TYR A 105 -9.78 -2.00 9.28
N GLY A 106 -8.99 -1.75 10.34
CA GLY A 106 -9.46 -1.69 11.72
C GLY A 106 -10.50 -0.61 11.99
N PRO A 107 -11.48 -0.85 12.88
CA PRO A 107 -12.53 0.10 13.23
C PRO A 107 -12.07 1.54 13.50
N ASN A 108 -10.97 1.73 14.23
CA ASN A 108 -10.43 3.05 14.56
C ASN A 108 -9.79 3.71 13.32
N SER A 109 -9.02 2.94 12.53
CA SER A 109 -8.42 3.38 11.28
C SER A 109 -9.47 3.97 10.33
N ARG A 110 -10.69 3.43 10.30
CA ARG A 110 -11.81 3.89 9.45
C ARG A 110 -12.23 5.35 9.70
N ASN A 111 -11.89 5.91 10.85
CA ASN A 111 -12.14 7.33 11.17
C ASN A 111 -11.00 8.24 10.69
N GLU A 112 -9.89 7.66 10.25
CA GLU A 112 -8.68 8.37 9.86
C GLU A 112 -8.33 8.21 8.38
N PHE A 113 -9.24 7.73 7.54
CA PHE A 113 -9.03 7.71 6.10
C PHE A 113 -10.33 7.89 5.31
N VAL A 114 -10.18 8.18 4.02
CA VAL A 114 -11.26 8.17 3.04
C VAL A 114 -10.98 7.07 2.02
N PRO A 115 -11.87 6.07 1.82
CA PRO A 115 -11.68 5.03 0.82
C PRO A 115 -11.88 5.55 -0.61
N GLY A 116 -11.35 4.81 -1.60
CA GLY A 116 -11.44 5.14 -3.02
C GLY A 116 -10.23 5.92 -3.55
N PHE A 117 -9.07 5.74 -2.93
CA PHE A 117 -7.80 6.33 -3.38
C PHE A 117 -6.65 5.33 -3.27
N ILE A 118 -5.53 5.63 -3.92
CA ILE A 118 -4.23 5.05 -3.60
C ILE A 118 -3.30 6.20 -3.20
N THR A 119 -2.62 6.10 -2.07
CA THR A 119 -1.77 7.18 -1.55
C THR A 119 -0.33 6.74 -1.45
N PHE A 120 0.60 7.57 -1.92
CA PHE A 120 2.03 7.28 -1.89
C PHE A 120 2.72 8.13 -0.83
N ARG A 121 3.72 7.56 -0.15
CA ARG A 121 4.51 8.22 0.91
C ARG A 121 3.61 8.93 1.95
N PRO A 122 2.68 8.22 2.63
CA PRO A 122 2.11 8.72 3.88
C PRO A 122 3.19 8.83 4.97
N ILE A 123 2.97 9.69 5.95
CA ILE A 123 3.86 9.88 7.10
C ILE A 123 3.00 9.84 8.36
N ASN A 124 3.43 9.09 9.37
CA ASN A 124 2.69 8.99 10.64
C ASN A 124 3.11 10.05 11.68
N ASN A 125 2.51 9.99 12.88
CA ASN A 125 2.80 10.89 14.00
C ASN A 125 4.28 10.88 14.39
N GLU A 126 4.91 9.71 14.38
CA GLU A 126 6.31 9.51 14.75
C GLU A 126 7.27 9.84 13.60
N LYS A 127 6.75 10.34 12.46
CA LYS A 127 7.51 10.67 11.25
C LYS A 127 8.11 9.46 10.53
N ALA A 128 7.60 8.26 10.80
CA ALA A 128 7.82 7.11 9.94
C ALA A 128 7.09 7.33 8.61
N ALA A 129 7.77 7.06 7.50
CA ALA A 129 7.19 7.16 6.18
C ALA A 129 6.88 5.75 5.68
N MET A 130 5.60 5.46 5.41
CA MET A 130 5.21 4.22 4.74
C MET A 130 5.29 4.43 3.22
N ALA A 131 5.30 3.35 2.45
CA ALA A 131 5.40 3.45 1.00
C ALA A 131 4.04 3.76 0.35
N LEU A 132 2.99 3.06 0.79
CA LEU A 132 1.71 3.01 0.08
C LEU A 132 0.52 2.82 1.03
N CYS A 133 -0.54 3.60 0.88
CA CYS A 133 -1.86 3.25 1.41
C CYS A 133 -2.71 2.75 0.24
N SER A 134 -3.10 1.48 0.29
CA SER A 134 -3.88 0.85 -0.78
C SER A 134 -5.37 1.04 -0.53
N GLY A 135 -6.12 1.50 -1.53
CA GLY A 135 -7.58 1.68 -1.41
C GLY A 135 -8.03 2.88 -0.55
N VAL A 136 -7.13 3.57 0.16
CA VAL A 136 -7.46 4.68 1.06
C VAL A 136 -6.55 5.91 0.94
N ARG A 137 -7.13 7.07 1.27
CA ARG A 137 -6.41 8.33 1.51
C ARG A 137 -6.42 8.66 3.00
N PRO A 138 -5.25 8.74 3.67
CA PRO A 138 -5.19 9.17 5.06
C PRO A 138 -5.85 10.54 5.25
N SER A 139 -6.53 10.69 6.37
CA SER A 139 -7.04 11.95 6.93
C SER A 139 -6.49 12.18 8.34
N GLY A 140 -6.20 11.12 9.11
CA GLY A 140 -5.45 11.15 10.37
C GLY A 140 -3.95 10.85 10.21
N CYS A 141 -3.26 10.65 11.34
CA CYS A 141 -1.79 10.51 11.38
C CYS A 141 -1.31 9.13 11.85
N ASN A 142 -2.21 8.17 12.13
CA ASN A 142 -1.84 6.81 12.53
C ASN A 142 -1.84 5.85 11.32
N SER A 143 -1.05 6.19 10.31
CA SER A 143 -1.09 5.53 9.00
C SER A 143 -0.42 4.15 8.97
N GLU A 144 0.34 3.79 9.99
CA GLU A 144 0.92 2.46 10.22
C GLU A 144 -0.14 1.34 10.32
N HIS A 145 -1.40 1.70 10.59
CA HIS A 145 -2.49 0.73 10.72
C HIS A 145 -3.25 0.44 9.42
N TYR A 146 -2.93 1.15 8.33
CA TYR A 146 -3.63 1.00 7.05
C TYR A 146 -2.78 1.31 5.81
N CYS A 147 -1.47 1.54 5.98
CA CYS A 147 -0.51 1.72 4.89
C CYS A 147 0.66 0.74 5.07
N ILE A 148 1.25 0.32 3.96
CA ILE A 148 2.23 -0.76 3.84
C ILE A 148 3.59 -0.25 3.36
N GLY A 149 4.62 -1.07 3.59
CA GLY A 149 6.03 -0.78 3.38
C GLY A 149 6.49 0.41 4.22
N GLY A 150 7.78 0.71 4.18
CA GLY A 150 8.25 1.94 4.80
C GLY A 150 9.75 2.14 4.82
N GLY A 151 10.16 3.19 5.51
CA GLY A 151 11.55 3.50 5.76
C GLY A 151 12.18 2.50 6.74
N GLY A 152 13.50 2.60 6.91
CA GLY A 152 14.24 1.71 7.84
C GLY A 152 14.08 2.02 9.33
N TYR A 153 13.19 2.96 9.71
CA TYR A 153 12.94 3.28 11.11
C TYR A 153 11.47 3.62 11.34
N PHE A 154 10.91 2.90 12.30
CA PHE A 154 9.58 3.08 12.87
C PHE A 154 9.74 3.13 14.39
N ALA A 155 8.78 3.75 15.09
CA ALA A 155 8.70 3.58 16.53
C ALA A 155 8.49 2.09 16.88
N THR A 156 8.88 1.70 18.09
CA THR A 156 8.95 0.28 18.48
C THR A 156 7.63 -0.45 18.22
N LYS A 157 7.72 -1.68 17.69
CA LYS A 157 6.58 -2.58 17.36
C LYS A 157 5.75 -2.22 16.11
N GLN A 158 6.14 -1.22 15.33
CA GLN A 158 5.45 -0.88 14.07
C GLN A 158 6.23 -1.29 12.81
N CYS A 159 7.40 -1.92 12.95
CA CYS A 159 8.29 -2.15 11.82
C CYS A 159 7.97 -3.46 11.08
N GLY A 160 7.67 -3.36 9.79
CA GLY A 160 7.42 -4.50 8.90
C GLY A 160 6.83 -4.04 7.57
N ASP A 161 6.67 -4.96 6.61
CA ASP A 161 6.01 -4.65 5.33
C ASP A 161 4.52 -4.33 5.52
N PHE A 162 3.87 -4.98 6.48
CA PHE A 162 2.56 -4.58 7.03
C PHE A 162 2.78 -4.05 8.45
N PRO A 163 2.98 -2.72 8.64
CA PRO A 163 3.54 -2.12 9.85
C PRO A 163 2.84 -2.53 11.16
N SER A 164 1.72 -1.91 11.52
CA SER A 164 0.96 -2.22 12.74
C SER A 164 -0.43 -2.72 12.43
N PHE A 165 -0.53 -3.59 11.41
CA PHE A 165 -1.80 -4.20 11.01
C PHE A 165 -2.32 -5.21 12.05
N ASP A 166 -1.49 -5.64 12.99
CA ASP A 166 -1.81 -6.58 14.07
C ASP A 166 -1.73 -5.94 15.47
N SER A 167 -1.86 -4.61 15.55
CA SER A 167 -1.68 -3.83 16.79
C SER A 167 -2.47 -4.36 18.00
N ASP A 168 -3.69 -4.86 17.78
CA ASP A 168 -4.53 -5.40 18.86
C ASP A 168 -3.97 -6.72 19.42
N ARG A 169 -3.27 -7.53 18.60
CA ARG A 169 -2.60 -8.76 19.06
C ARG A 169 -1.36 -8.47 19.89
N GLN A 170 -0.77 -7.28 19.72
CA GLN A 170 0.43 -6.82 20.43
C GLN A 170 0.13 -6.05 21.73
N ALA A 171 -1.13 -6.09 22.20
CA ALA A 171 -1.61 -5.74 23.54
C ALA A 171 -1.59 -4.25 23.95
N GLN A 172 -1.81 -3.30 23.03
CA GLN A 172 -1.79 -1.86 23.38
C GLN A 172 -3.07 -1.07 23.06
N SER A 173 -3.97 -1.55 22.20
CA SER A 173 -5.28 -0.92 21.97
C SER A 173 -6.19 -1.84 21.16
N ASN A 174 -7.52 -1.69 21.29
CA ASN A 174 -8.51 -2.44 20.50
C ASN A 174 -9.00 -1.59 19.33
N GLY A 175 -9.20 -2.22 18.16
CA GLY A 175 -9.84 -1.61 17.00
C GLY A 175 -8.89 -1.06 15.94
N TRP A 176 -7.57 -1.27 16.07
CA TRP A 176 -6.60 -0.80 15.07
C TRP A 176 -6.15 -1.88 14.09
N SER A 177 -6.28 -3.15 14.48
CA SER A 177 -5.91 -4.28 13.62
C SER A 177 -6.73 -4.30 12.31
N ALA A 178 -6.03 -4.51 11.20
CA ALA A 178 -6.65 -4.80 9.92
C ALA A 178 -7.32 -6.19 9.92
N SER A 179 -8.16 -6.45 8.93
CA SER A 179 -8.81 -7.75 8.80
C SER A 179 -7.80 -8.85 8.46
N LYS A 180 -8.17 -10.10 8.78
CA LYS A 180 -7.34 -11.26 8.47
C LYS A 180 -7.09 -11.37 6.96
N GLU A 181 -8.13 -11.13 6.17
CA GLU A 181 -8.10 -11.14 4.71
C GLU A 181 -7.07 -10.15 4.16
N MET A 182 -7.02 -8.93 4.71
CA MET A 182 -6.01 -7.92 4.34
C MET A 182 -4.59 -8.35 4.75
N THR A 183 -4.41 -8.84 5.99
CA THR A 183 -3.09 -9.24 6.49
C THR A 183 -2.53 -10.51 5.82
N GLU A 184 -3.41 -11.35 5.28
CA GLU A 184 -3.05 -12.61 4.62
C GLU A 184 -3.20 -12.54 3.10
N SER A 185 -3.13 -11.33 2.53
CA SER A 185 -3.11 -11.10 1.09
C SER A 185 -1.84 -10.37 0.66
N ALA A 186 -1.25 -10.81 -0.45
CA ALA A 186 -0.20 -10.09 -1.14
C ALA A 186 -0.80 -8.91 -1.92
N VAL A 187 -0.06 -7.79 -1.98
CA VAL A 187 -0.46 -6.58 -2.71
C VAL A 187 0.30 -6.51 -4.03
N LEU A 188 -0.35 -6.93 -5.10
CA LEU A 188 0.23 -6.99 -6.45
C LEU A 188 0.07 -5.64 -7.16
N LEU A 189 1.16 -5.09 -7.70
CA LEU A 189 1.19 -3.81 -8.39
C LEU A 189 1.45 -4.01 -9.88
N PHE A 190 0.57 -3.48 -10.72
CA PHE A 190 0.66 -3.58 -12.18
C PHE A 190 0.75 -2.19 -12.80
N TYR A 191 1.56 -2.03 -13.85
CA TYR A 191 1.61 -0.80 -14.63
C TYR A 191 0.77 -0.91 -15.91
N ARG A 192 0.21 0.21 -16.35
CA ARG A 192 -0.49 0.37 -17.63
C ARG A 192 -0.05 1.64 -18.35
#